data_AF-A0A535U587-F1
#
_entry.id   AF-A0A535U587-F1
#
_cell.length_a   1.000
_cell.length_b   1.000
_cell.length_c   1.000
_cell.angle_alpha   90.00
_cell.angle_beta   90.00
_cell.angle_gamma   90.00
#
_symmetry.space_group_name_H-M   'P 1'
#
loop_
_entity.id
_entity.type
_entity.pdbx_description
1 polymer ?
#
loop_
_entity_poly.entity_id
_entity_poly.type
_entity_poly.pdbx_seq_one_letter_code
_entity_poly.pdbx_strand_id
1 'polypeptide(L)'
;MASAPASEYGAPAFGYPTPYGHAGAPAQPSASRNLRTMIAAGILIVVLLLGIMGYVFAGYLVAASRISAAAGAINTLDSRRSYVNTTFDLLDQQAATLGTQTDGSVGKATAGSIVTESEGLRSGLAGADQGLVAARTHLNDQQWLTSLSQGRLTAEAARIDHGRKAIATVRAAGAEYVFLGHFLQDYYQALVDLDALITDATANDVSGSAGAVGSLKDDLTKALQSSANVAGLPIELHDRLLNLQTFANDFGNLLNAYLNRDQAAYDAADKALTADTAKLKAYDPAAPAAKIKSYYQHYRADFNQEMDKATA
;
A
#
# COMPACT_ATOMS: atom_id res chain seq x y z
N MET A 1 -61.27 -69.02 5.34
CA MET A 1 -61.50 -68.75 6.78
C MET A 1 -62.30 -67.44 6.86
N ALA A 2 -63.63 -67.34 7.06
CA ALA A 2 -64.64 -68.18 7.73
C ALA A 2 -64.14 -68.65 9.11
N SER A 3 -64.70 -68.32 10.28
CA SER A 3 -66.05 -67.91 10.70
C SER A 3 -65.93 -67.24 12.10
N ALA A 4 -66.70 -66.20 12.45
CA ALA A 4 -67.96 -66.18 13.27
C ALA A 4 -67.82 -66.80 14.69
N PRO A 5 -68.57 -66.41 15.76
CA PRO A 5 -69.98 -65.93 15.80
C PRO A 5 -70.23 -64.68 16.70
N ALA A 6 -71.29 -63.88 16.50
CA ALA A 6 -72.71 -63.97 16.94
C ALA A 6 -72.89 -63.68 18.45
N SER A 7 -73.95 -63.08 18.99
CA SER A 7 -75.21 -62.42 18.61
C SER A 7 -75.93 -62.09 19.93
N GLU A 8 -77.13 -61.48 19.90
CA GLU A 8 -78.16 -61.35 20.96
C GLU A 8 -78.28 -59.95 21.59
N TYR A 9 -79.43 -59.32 21.81
CA TYR A 9 -80.90 -59.47 21.56
C TYR A 9 -81.42 -58.00 21.51
N GLY A 10 -82.41 -57.55 20.73
CA GLY A 10 -83.82 -57.97 20.66
C GLY A 10 -84.71 -57.05 21.53
N ALA A 11 -85.54 -56.19 20.93
CA ALA A 11 -86.88 -55.79 21.42
C ALA A 11 -87.60 -54.77 20.48
N PRO A 12 -88.95 -54.69 20.47
CA PRO A 12 -89.71 -54.37 19.26
C PRO A 12 -90.54 -53.07 19.29
N ALA A 13 -90.91 -52.66 18.06
CA ALA A 13 -92.20 -52.17 17.58
C ALA A 13 -92.95 -50.98 18.24
N PHE A 14 -93.34 -50.05 17.35
CA PHE A 14 -94.70 -49.53 17.09
C PHE A 14 -94.69 -48.01 16.92
N GLY A 15 -95.11 -47.58 15.72
CA GLY A 15 -95.38 -46.18 15.43
C GLY A 15 -96.75 -45.74 15.92
N TYR A 16 -96.92 -44.42 16.07
CA TYR A 16 -98.01 -43.58 15.55
C TYR A 16 -97.71 -42.10 15.93
N PRO A 17 -98.35 -41.09 15.31
CA PRO A 17 -97.68 -39.95 14.67
C PRO A 17 -97.85 -38.63 15.44
N THR A 18 -97.03 -37.61 15.15
CA THR A 18 -97.37 -36.22 15.48
C THR A 18 -96.83 -35.19 14.46
N PRO A 19 -97.50 -34.03 14.31
CA PRO A 19 -97.32 -33.06 13.23
C PRO A 19 -96.49 -31.83 13.65
N TYR A 20 -95.84 -31.22 12.65
CA TYR A 20 -95.32 -29.85 12.55
C TYR A 20 -94.67 -29.14 13.76
N GLY A 21 -93.36 -28.93 13.62
CA GLY A 21 -92.75 -27.59 13.74
C GLY A 21 -91.94 -27.32 14.99
N HIS A 22 -90.62 -27.18 14.85
CA HIS A 22 -89.78 -26.26 15.64
C HIS A 22 -88.52 -25.86 14.86
N ALA A 23 -88.09 -24.63 15.12
CA ALA A 23 -87.24 -23.77 14.28
C ALA A 23 -85.79 -24.24 14.12
N GLY A 24 -85.24 -23.98 12.94
CA GLY A 24 -83.80 -24.04 12.69
C GLY A 24 -83.06 -22.97 13.51
N ALA A 25 -81.87 -23.32 13.97
CA ALA A 25 -80.93 -22.39 14.59
C ALA A 25 -80.68 -21.17 13.69
N PRO A 26 -80.52 -19.95 14.24
CA PRO A 26 -80.26 -18.77 13.44
C PRO A 26 -78.95 -18.95 12.66
N ALA A 27 -79.05 -18.87 11.33
CA ALA A 27 -77.91 -18.77 10.45
C ALA A 27 -77.11 -17.51 10.83
N GLN A 28 -75.84 -17.68 11.18
CA GLN A 28 -74.92 -16.55 11.26
C GLN A 28 -74.91 -15.81 9.90
N PRO A 29 -74.93 -14.47 9.87
CA PRO A 29 -74.77 -13.72 8.65
C PRO A 29 -73.45 -14.12 7.99
N SER A 30 -73.54 -14.80 6.85
CA SER A 30 -72.38 -15.01 6.00
C SER A 30 -72.01 -13.65 5.42
N ALA A 31 -70.98 -13.02 6.01
CA ALA A 31 -70.30 -11.92 5.34
C ALA A 31 -69.97 -12.39 3.92
N SER A 32 -70.47 -11.65 2.93
CA SER A 32 -70.37 -12.04 1.52
C SER A 32 -68.93 -12.40 1.20
N ARG A 33 -68.71 -13.47 0.41
CA ARG A 33 -67.39 -13.92 -0.01
C ARG A 33 -66.50 -12.77 -0.52
N ASN A 34 -67.14 -11.76 -1.12
CA ASN A 34 -66.52 -10.55 -1.65
C ASN A 34 -66.03 -9.59 -0.55
N LEU A 35 -66.73 -9.46 0.58
CA LEU A 35 -66.28 -8.63 1.71
C LEU A 35 -65.10 -9.29 2.44
N ARG A 36 -65.11 -10.63 2.56
CA ARG A 36 -63.99 -11.39 3.15
C ARG A 36 -62.74 -11.34 2.28
N THR A 37 -62.86 -11.39 0.95
CA THR A 37 -61.72 -11.20 0.03
C THR A 37 -61.25 -9.75 -0.02
N MET A 38 -62.13 -8.76 0.07
CA MET A 38 -61.73 -7.33 0.13
C MET A 38 -60.97 -6.99 1.41
N ILE A 39 -61.44 -7.47 2.58
CA ILE A 39 -60.76 -7.27 3.87
C ILE A 39 -59.42 -8.01 3.88
N ALA A 40 -59.37 -9.24 3.38
CA ALA A 40 -58.12 -10.00 3.26
C ALA A 40 -57.12 -9.33 2.29
N ALA A 41 -57.57 -8.83 1.14
CA ALA A 41 -56.74 -8.10 0.19
C ALA A 41 -56.24 -6.76 0.77
N GLY A 42 -57.08 -6.04 1.51
CA GLY A 42 -56.69 -4.81 2.22
C GLY A 42 -55.62 -5.06 3.29
N ILE A 43 -55.78 -6.12 4.10
CA ILE A 43 -54.78 -6.52 5.11
C ILE A 43 -53.46 -6.93 4.43
N LEU A 44 -53.53 -7.66 3.30
CA LEU A 44 -52.34 -8.10 2.57
C LEU A 44 -51.58 -6.89 1.97
N ILE A 45 -52.28 -5.90 1.44
CA ILE A 45 -51.68 -4.64 0.96
C ILE A 45 -51.05 -3.85 2.10
N VAL A 46 -51.71 -3.75 3.26
CA VAL A 46 -51.16 -3.04 4.44
C VAL A 46 -49.93 -3.77 5.01
N VAL A 47 -49.96 -5.10 5.08
CA VAL A 47 -48.80 -5.91 5.51
C VAL A 47 -47.66 -5.83 4.50
N LEU A 48 -47.95 -5.79 3.20
CA LEU A 48 -46.95 -5.59 2.14
C LEU A 48 -46.33 -4.18 2.23
N LEU A 49 -47.14 -3.14 2.47
CA LEU A 49 -46.66 -1.76 2.63
C LEU A 49 -45.86 -1.59 3.93
N LEU A 50 -46.26 -2.21 5.03
CA LEU A 50 -45.51 -2.22 6.29
C LEU A 50 -44.21 -3.04 6.16
N GLY A 51 -44.23 -4.13 5.40
CA GLY A 51 -43.05 -4.91 5.04
C GLY A 51 -42.07 -4.11 4.18
N ILE A 52 -42.56 -3.39 3.16
CA ILE A 52 -41.76 -2.49 2.32
C ILE A 52 -41.21 -1.32 3.15
N MET A 53 -42.00 -0.69 4.02
CA MET A 53 -41.51 0.38 4.91
C MET A 53 -40.47 -0.16 5.91
N GLY A 54 -40.72 -1.29 6.55
CA GLY A 54 -39.75 -1.94 7.45
C GLY A 54 -38.44 -2.31 6.73
N TYR A 55 -38.54 -2.74 5.47
CA TYR A 55 -37.41 -3.03 4.59
C TYR A 55 -36.60 -1.77 4.22
N VAL A 56 -37.29 -0.66 3.93
CA VAL A 56 -36.68 0.64 3.61
C VAL A 56 -35.96 1.22 4.85
N PHE A 57 -36.57 1.17 6.03
CA PHE A 57 -35.98 1.68 7.27
C PHE A 57 -34.81 0.81 7.77
N ALA A 58 -34.93 -0.52 7.71
CA ALA A 58 -33.82 -1.42 8.05
C ALA A 58 -32.67 -1.32 7.03
N GLY A 59 -32.97 -1.24 5.73
CA GLY A 59 -31.99 -1.01 4.67
C GLY A 59 -31.26 0.33 4.80
N TYR A 60 -31.97 1.39 5.18
CA TYR A 60 -31.38 2.71 5.44
C TYR A 60 -30.46 2.72 6.67
N LEU A 61 -30.85 2.07 7.78
CA LEU A 61 -30.01 1.98 8.98
C LEU A 61 -28.75 1.14 8.76
N VAL A 62 -28.86 0.02 8.03
CA VAL A 62 -27.72 -0.83 7.67
C VAL A 62 -26.80 -0.11 6.67
N ALA A 63 -27.34 0.61 5.70
CA ALA A 63 -26.53 1.44 4.80
C ALA A 63 -25.83 2.59 5.55
N ALA A 64 -26.53 3.25 6.48
CA ALA A 64 -25.98 4.36 7.27
C ALA A 64 -24.83 3.93 8.20
N SER A 65 -24.96 2.78 8.89
CA SER A 65 -23.88 2.26 9.75
C SER A 65 -22.63 1.87 8.95
N ARG A 66 -22.82 1.35 7.73
CA ARG A 66 -21.71 0.98 6.82
C ARG A 66 -21.04 2.18 6.18
N ILE A 67 -21.82 3.16 5.75
CA ILE A 67 -21.30 4.45 5.29
C ILE A 67 -20.49 5.12 6.42
N SER A 68 -20.97 5.05 7.67
CA SER A 68 -20.23 5.56 8.83
C SER A 68 -18.92 4.80 9.09
N ALA A 69 -18.90 3.47 8.93
CA ALA A 69 -17.68 2.68 9.09
C ALA A 69 -16.65 2.97 7.99
N ALA A 70 -17.10 3.13 6.75
CA ALA A 70 -16.28 3.53 5.61
C ALA A 70 -15.70 4.94 5.79
N ALA A 71 -16.54 5.90 6.19
CA ALA A 71 -16.10 7.26 6.52
C ALA A 71 -15.09 7.26 7.67
N GLY A 72 -15.27 6.40 8.69
CA GLY A 72 -14.31 6.21 9.77
C GLY A 72 -12.94 5.68 9.31
N ALA A 73 -12.93 4.73 8.37
CA ALA A 73 -11.69 4.22 7.78
C ALA A 73 -10.96 5.29 6.95
N ILE A 74 -11.69 6.07 6.15
CA ILE A 74 -11.14 7.20 5.39
C ILE A 74 -10.60 8.29 6.32
N ASN A 75 -11.34 8.67 7.37
CA ASN A 75 -10.88 9.66 8.36
C ASN A 75 -9.62 9.18 9.11
N THR A 76 -9.51 7.88 9.38
CA THR A 76 -8.29 7.29 9.97
C THR A 76 -7.10 7.44 9.02
N LEU A 77 -7.29 7.20 7.72
CA LEU A 77 -6.24 7.43 6.73
C LEU A 77 -5.90 8.93 6.60
N ASP A 78 -6.90 9.81 6.58
CA ASP A 78 -6.68 11.26 6.50
C ASP A 78 -5.91 11.80 7.72
N SER A 79 -6.19 11.26 8.92
CA SER A 79 -5.40 11.59 10.12
C SER A 79 -3.90 11.24 10.00
N ARG A 80 -3.53 10.33 9.09
CA ARG A 80 -2.14 9.95 8.78
C ARG A 80 -1.53 10.76 7.63
N ARG A 81 -2.30 11.62 6.96
CA ARG A 81 -1.82 12.46 5.85
C ARG A 81 -0.66 13.36 6.24
N SER A 82 -0.69 13.91 7.47
CA SER A 82 0.39 14.73 8.00
C SER A 82 1.68 13.93 8.19
N TYR A 83 1.58 12.71 8.74
CA TYR A 83 2.72 11.80 8.88
C TYR A 83 3.36 11.51 7.51
N VAL A 84 2.56 11.09 6.51
CA VAL A 84 3.07 10.77 5.17
C VAL A 84 3.77 11.98 4.53
N ASN A 85 3.17 13.17 4.58
CA ASN A 85 3.77 14.38 4.03
C ASN A 85 5.06 14.77 4.77
N THR A 86 5.10 14.63 6.09
CA THR A 86 6.31 14.90 6.89
C THR A 86 7.44 13.93 6.54
N THR A 87 7.13 12.64 6.33
CA THR A 87 8.13 11.68 5.89
C THR A 87 8.63 11.98 4.48
N PHE A 88 7.78 12.40 3.54
CA PHE A 88 8.24 12.88 2.24
C PHE A 88 9.16 14.11 2.36
N ASP A 89 8.81 15.08 3.20
CA ASP A 89 9.65 16.26 3.46
C ASP A 89 11.02 15.87 4.05
N LEU A 90 11.04 14.89 4.97
CA LEU A 90 12.28 14.36 5.55
C LEU A 90 13.14 13.65 4.51
N LEU A 91 12.55 12.79 3.67
CA LEU A 91 13.25 12.08 2.60
C LEU A 91 13.83 13.08 1.58
N ASP A 92 13.07 14.11 1.21
CA ASP A 92 13.55 15.19 0.33
C ASP A 92 14.71 15.96 0.95
N GLN A 93 14.64 16.25 2.25
CA GLN A 93 15.72 16.93 2.96
C GLN A 93 16.98 16.07 3.02
N GLN A 94 16.85 14.78 3.33
CA GLN A 94 17.97 13.83 3.34
C GLN A 94 18.60 13.69 1.95
N ALA A 95 17.80 13.55 0.89
CA ALA A 95 18.32 13.51 -0.48
C ALA A 95 19.07 14.81 -0.86
N ALA A 96 18.59 15.97 -0.40
CA ALA A 96 19.25 17.25 -0.65
C ALA A 96 20.58 17.39 0.12
N THR A 97 20.66 16.96 1.38
CA THR A 97 21.91 17.06 2.16
C THR A 97 23.01 16.19 1.59
N LEU A 98 22.67 15.01 1.07
CA LEU A 98 23.61 14.11 0.41
C LEU A 98 24.32 14.76 -0.79
N GLY A 99 23.64 15.63 -1.55
CA GLY A 99 24.24 16.38 -2.67
C GLY A 99 25.40 17.31 -2.29
N THR A 100 25.61 17.57 -1.00
CA THR A 100 26.72 18.39 -0.50
C THR A 100 27.59 17.67 0.52
N GLN A 101 27.31 16.39 0.80
CA GLN A 101 28.01 15.63 1.82
C GLN A 101 29.37 15.16 1.31
N THR A 102 30.43 15.56 1.99
CA THR A 102 31.82 15.19 1.68
C THR A 102 32.34 14.06 2.56
N ASP A 103 31.78 13.87 3.75
CA ASP A 103 32.15 12.77 4.65
C ASP A 103 31.37 11.50 4.24
N GLY A 104 32.12 10.49 3.77
CA GLY A 104 31.54 9.22 3.34
C GLY A 104 30.77 8.49 4.45
N SER A 105 31.24 8.56 5.69
CA SER A 105 30.57 7.89 6.83
C SER A 105 29.24 8.57 7.17
N VAL A 106 29.21 9.90 7.18
CA VAL A 106 27.96 10.65 7.41
C VAL A 106 26.98 10.46 6.25
N GLY A 107 27.48 10.43 5.01
CA GLY A 107 26.66 10.14 3.83
C GLY A 107 26.03 8.75 3.89
N LYS A 108 26.82 7.73 4.25
CA LYS A 108 26.33 6.36 4.43
C LYS A 108 25.29 6.24 5.54
N ALA A 109 25.50 6.92 6.66
CA ALA A 109 24.53 6.93 7.76
C ALA A 109 23.20 7.58 7.33
N THR A 110 23.27 8.71 6.62
CA THR A 110 22.09 9.41 6.09
C THR A 110 21.34 8.55 5.08
N ALA A 111 22.05 7.84 4.21
CA ALA A 111 21.45 6.88 3.28
C ALA A 111 20.74 5.73 4.03
N GLY A 112 21.30 5.26 5.14
CA GLY A 112 20.63 4.30 6.04
C GLY A 112 19.35 4.84 6.68
N SER A 113 19.30 6.14 7.00
CA SER A 113 18.07 6.81 7.45
C SER A 113 17.00 6.83 6.34
N ILE A 114 17.38 7.09 5.08
CA ILE A 114 16.44 7.01 3.94
C ILE A 114 15.78 5.63 3.89
N VAL A 115 16.55 4.54 3.99
CA VAL A 115 16.01 3.17 4.00
C VAL A 115 15.05 2.97 5.17
N THR A 116 15.46 3.37 6.37
CA THR A 116 14.68 3.20 7.60
C THR A 116 13.35 3.95 7.54
N GLU A 117 13.37 5.22 7.12
CA GLU A 117 12.16 6.05 7.00
C GLU A 117 11.24 5.54 5.88
N SER A 118 11.82 5.01 4.79
CA SER A 118 11.05 4.46 3.67
C SER A 118 10.35 3.15 4.04
N GLU A 119 11.01 2.26 4.79
CA GLU A 119 10.36 1.06 5.35
C GLU A 119 9.31 1.42 6.41
N GLY A 120 9.59 2.45 7.22
CA GLY A 120 8.62 3.05 8.13
C GLY A 120 7.38 3.55 7.40
N LEU A 121 7.55 4.26 6.29
CA LEU A 121 6.48 4.78 5.45
C LEU A 121 5.62 3.64 4.84
N ARG A 122 6.25 2.56 4.38
CA ARG A 122 5.56 1.38 3.82
C ARG A 122 4.72 0.65 4.86
N SER A 123 5.29 0.43 6.05
CA SER A 123 4.65 -0.31 7.14
C SER A 123 3.63 0.52 7.92
N GLY A 124 3.86 1.84 8.03
CA GLY A 124 3.03 2.79 8.75
C GLY A 124 1.60 2.94 8.25
N LEU A 125 1.29 2.45 7.04
CA LEU A 125 -0.07 2.47 6.47
C LEU A 125 -0.76 1.11 6.44
N ALA A 126 -0.14 0.03 6.93
CA ALA A 126 -0.70 -1.31 6.88
C ALA A 126 -2.07 -1.43 7.57
N GLY A 127 -2.23 -0.85 8.75
CA GLY A 127 -3.50 -0.85 9.49
C GLY A 127 -4.61 -0.05 8.79
N ALA A 128 -4.26 1.06 8.12
CA ALA A 128 -5.22 1.86 7.37
C ALA A 128 -5.72 1.11 6.13
N ASP A 129 -4.84 0.41 5.40
CA ASP A 129 -5.21 -0.43 4.26
C ASP A 129 -6.13 -1.58 4.67
N GLN A 130 -5.82 -2.27 5.77
CA GLN A 130 -6.69 -3.32 6.32
C GLN A 130 -8.09 -2.79 6.67
N GLY A 131 -8.16 -1.60 7.31
CA GLY A 131 -9.42 -0.94 7.62
C GLY A 131 -10.24 -0.60 6.36
N LEU A 132 -9.58 -0.12 5.31
CA LEU A 132 -10.22 0.17 4.01
C LEU A 132 -10.71 -1.09 3.29
N VAL A 133 -9.94 -2.19 3.32
CA VAL A 133 -10.36 -3.49 2.75
C VAL A 133 -11.57 -4.05 3.49
N ALA A 134 -11.57 -3.98 4.83
CA ALA A 134 -12.71 -4.40 5.64
C ALA A 134 -13.96 -3.55 5.34
N ALA A 135 -13.80 -2.22 5.29
CA ALA A 135 -14.90 -1.31 4.94
C ALA A 135 -15.43 -1.58 3.51
N ARG A 136 -14.56 -1.86 2.54
CA ARG A 136 -14.96 -2.20 1.17
C ARG A 136 -15.80 -3.48 1.11
N THR A 137 -15.39 -4.49 1.86
CA THR A 137 -16.11 -5.77 1.97
C THR A 137 -17.50 -5.56 2.58
N HIS A 138 -17.58 -4.81 3.68
CA HIS A 138 -18.85 -4.52 4.37
C HIS A 138 -19.83 -3.67 3.56
N LEU A 139 -19.36 -2.83 2.63
CA LEU A 139 -20.25 -2.12 1.69
C LEU A 139 -20.96 -3.09 0.72
N ASN A 140 -20.37 -4.25 0.42
CA ASN A 140 -20.91 -5.25 -0.52
C ASN A 140 -21.74 -6.36 0.16
N ASP A 141 -21.80 -6.41 1.48
CA ASP A 141 -22.60 -7.42 2.18
C ASP A 141 -24.11 -7.17 1.98
N GLN A 142 -24.93 -8.20 1.77
CA GLN A 142 -26.40 -8.04 1.74
C GLN A 142 -26.92 -6.94 0.76
N GLN A 143 -26.34 -6.85 -0.43
CA GLN A 143 -26.71 -5.86 -1.49
C GLN A 143 -28.22 -5.76 -1.75
N TRP A 144 -28.95 -6.86 -1.57
CA TRP A 144 -30.41 -6.91 -1.70
C TRP A 144 -31.14 -5.89 -0.78
N LEU A 145 -30.65 -5.67 0.46
CA LEU A 145 -31.23 -4.73 1.44
C LEU A 145 -30.91 -3.25 1.18
N THR A 146 -30.00 -2.95 0.24
CA THR A 146 -29.40 -1.61 0.09
C THR A 146 -29.67 -0.95 -1.26
N SER A 147 -30.55 -1.54 -2.08
CA SER A 147 -30.88 -1.08 -3.43
C SER A 147 -31.30 0.39 -3.52
N LEU A 148 -31.99 0.93 -2.50
CA LEU A 148 -32.40 2.33 -2.42
C LEU A 148 -31.27 3.31 -2.06
N SER A 149 -30.12 2.79 -1.61
CA SER A 149 -28.93 3.56 -1.21
C SER A 149 -27.74 3.36 -2.14
N GLN A 150 -27.95 2.68 -3.27
CA GLN A 150 -26.89 2.21 -4.17
C GLN A 150 -25.95 3.34 -4.63
N GLY A 151 -26.49 4.51 -4.99
CA GLY A 151 -25.66 5.66 -5.37
C GLY A 151 -24.72 6.16 -4.25
N ARG A 152 -25.18 6.16 -2.99
CA ARG A 152 -24.35 6.55 -1.83
C ARG A 152 -23.31 5.49 -1.50
N LEU A 153 -23.67 4.21 -1.62
CA LEU A 153 -22.72 3.10 -1.44
C LEU A 153 -21.65 3.08 -2.54
N THR A 154 -22.01 3.38 -3.79
CA THR A 154 -21.05 3.51 -4.90
C THR A 154 -20.11 4.71 -4.71
N ALA A 155 -20.62 5.85 -4.24
CA ALA A 155 -19.78 7.00 -3.92
C ALA A 155 -18.78 6.65 -2.80
N GLU A 156 -19.24 6.01 -1.72
CA GLU A 156 -18.37 5.61 -0.61
C GLU A 156 -17.34 4.56 -1.00
N ALA A 157 -17.74 3.60 -1.85
CA ALA A 157 -16.85 2.64 -2.47
C ALA A 157 -15.74 3.32 -3.29
N ALA A 158 -16.07 4.33 -4.08
CA ALA A 158 -15.09 5.08 -4.86
C ALA A 158 -14.10 5.84 -3.95
N ARG A 159 -14.59 6.44 -2.85
CA ARG A 159 -13.74 7.10 -1.86
C ARG A 159 -12.75 6.12 -1.21
N ILE A 160 -13.20 4.92 -0.85
CA ILE A 160 -12.31 3.85 -0.36
C ILE A 160 -11.28 3.46 -1.43
N ASP A 161 -11.70 3.29 -2.69
CA ASP A 161 -10.80 2.89 -3.77
C ASP A 161 -9.71 3.97 -4.00
N HIS A 162 -10.05 5.26 -3.89
CA HIS A 162 -9.08 6.36 -3.89
C HIS A 162 -8.13 6.32 -2.68
N GLY A 163 -8.64 6.09 -1.46
CA GLY A 163 -7.80 5.93 -0.27
C GLY A 163 -6.80 4.77 -0.41
N ARG A 164 -7.21 3.65 -1.01
CA ARG A 164 -6.33 2.51 -1.28
C ARG A 164 -5.29 2.81 -2.36
N LYS A 165 -5.65 3.56 -3.40
CA LYS A 165 -4.68 4.07 -4.39
C LYS A 165 -3.64 4.97 -3.74
N ALA A 166 -4.06 5.88 -2.85
CA ALA A 166 -3.14 6.74 -2.10
C ALA A 166 -2.12 5.91 -1.29
N ILE A 167 -2.56 4.87 -0.59
CA ILE A 167 -1.66 3.95 0.13
C ILE A 167 -0.72 3.21 -0.84
N ALA A 168 -1.23 2.75 -1.99
CA ALA A 168 -0.41 2.09 -3.00
C ALA A 168 0.69 3.00 -3.54
N THR A 169 0.38 4.28 -3.82
CA THR A 169 1.37 5.30 -4.20
C THR A 169 2.46 5.45 -3.15
N VAL A 170 2.08 5.53 -1.86
CA VAL A 170 3.05 5.64 -0.76
C VAL A 170 3.93 4.38 -0.64
N ARG A 171 3.35 3.19 -0.82
CA ARG A 171 4.12 1.93 -0.82
C ARG A 171 5.11 1.86 -1.98
N ALA A 172 4.69 2.29 -3.17
CA ALA A 172 5.56 2.36 -4.34
C ALA A 172 6.71 3.34 -4.09
N ALA A 173 6.41 4.54 -3.59
CA ALA A 173 7.42 5.53 -3.24
C ALA A 173 8.43 4.96 -2.23
N GLY A 174 7.95 4.38 -1.13
CA GLY A 174 8.83 3.78 -0.12
C GLY A 174 9.69 2.64 -0.68
N ALA A 175 9.19 1.82 -1.61
CA ALA A 175 10.00 0.78 -2.24
C ALA A 175 11.12 1.39 -3.11
N GLU A 176 10.82 2.41 -3.90
CA GLU A 176 11.80 3.11 -4.73
C GLU A 176 12.84 3.85 -3.89
N TYR A 177 12.46 4.49 -2.78
CA TYR A 177 13.40 5.14 -1.88
C TYR A 177 14.29 4.12 -1.13
N VAL A 178 13.81 2.90 -0.87
CA VAL A 178 14.65 1.82 -0.32
C VAL A 178 15.76 1.43 -1.31
N PHE A 179 15.43 1.27 -2.60
CA PHE A 179 16.45 1.03 -3.62
C PHE A 179 17.46 2.17 -3.71
N LEU A 180 16.99 3.42 -3.73
CA LEU A 180 17.86 4.60 -3.71
C LEU A 180 18.74 4.63 -2.47
N GLY A 181 18.18 4.38 -1.29
CA GLY A 181 18.90 4.37 -0.01
C GLY A 181 20.01 3.32 0.01
N HIS A 182 19.74 2.09 -0.44
CA HIS A 182 20.78 1.05 -0.53
C HIS A 182 21.87 1.39 -1.54
N PHE A 183 21.50 1.88 -2.72
CA PHE A 183 22.50 2.37 -3.68
C PHE A 183 23.39 3.45 -3.06
N LEU A 184 22.80 4.41 -2.34
CA LEU A 184 23.56 5.49 -1.69
C LEU A 184 24.44 4.94 -0.56
N GLN A 185 24.00 3.91 0.18
CA GLN A 185 24.85 3.25 1.18
C GLN A 185 26.11 2.62 0.55
N ASP A 186 25.95 1.93 -0.58
CA ASP A 186 27.08 1.34 -1.32
C ASP A 186 27.98 2.43 -1.92
N TYR A 187 27.37 3.47 -2.50
CA TYR A 187 28.08 4.62 -3.06
C TYR A 187 28.95 5.32 -2.02
N TYR A 188 28.40 5.62 -0.84
CA TYR A 188 29.14 6.28 0.23
C TYR A 188 30.14 5.34 0.91
N GLN A 189 29.89 4.03 0.91
CA GLN A 189 30.90 3.07 1.35
C GLN A 189 32.14 3.11 0.45
N ALA A 190 31.97 3.18 -0.87
CA ALA A 190 33.11 3.37 -1.78
C ALA A 190 33.87 4.68 -1.50
N LEU A 191 33.18 5.76 -1.07
CA LEU A 191 33.87 6.99 -0.65
C LEU A 191 34.63 6.84 0.67
N VAL A 192 34.12 6.04 1.63
CA VAL A 192 34.86 5.69 2.85
C VAL A 192 36.15 4.94 2.52
N ASP A 193 36.09 3.99 1.58
CA ASP A 193 37.29 3.24 1.17
C ASP A 193 38.27 4.10 0.37
N LEU A 194 37.77 5.09 -0.38
CA LEU A 194 38.61 6.09 -1.02
C LEU A 194 39.36 6.94 0.02
N ASP A 195 38.69 7.37 1.09
CA ASP A 195 39.33 8.12 2.18
C ASP A 195 40.38 7.27 2.91
N ALA A 196 40.09 5.97 3.12
CA ALA A 196 41.05 5.03 3.68
C ALA A 196 42.29 4.89 2.77
N LEU A 197 42.08 4.74 1.45
CA LEU A 197 43.16 4.70 0.47
C LEU A 197 44.02 5.96 0.51
N ILE A 198 43.40 7.14 0.52
CA ILE A 198 44.12 8.42 0.59
C ILE A 198 44.91 8.52 1.90
N THR A 199 44.34 8.07 3.02
CA THR A 199 44.99 8.08 4.32
C THR A 199 46.23 7.19 4.32
N ASP A 200 46.10 5.94 3.87
CA ASP A 200 47.21 4.98 3.81
C ASP A 200 48.30 5.45 2.83
N ALA A 201 47.90 5.99 1.67
CA ALA A 201 48.83 6.54 0.69
C ALA A 201 49.62 7.72 1.26
N THR A 202 48.95 8.63 1.99
CA THR A 202 49.60 9.78 2.65
C THR A 202 50.55 9.33 3.76
N ALA A 203 50.22 8.25 4.46
CA ALA A 203 51.07 7.62 5.45
C ALA A 203 52.24 6.81 4.85
N ASN A 204 52.32 6.69 3.52
CA ASN A 204 53.23 5.78 2.80
C ASN A 204 53.08 4.31 3.22
N ASP A 205 51.89 3.92 3.69
CA ASP A 205 51.58 2.53 4.00
C ASP A 205 51.16 1.80 2.71
N VAL A 206 52.14 1.15 2.09
CA VAL A 206 51.93 0.40 0.84
C VAL A 206 51.01 -0.80 1.03
N SER A 207 51.07 -1.46 2.19
CA SER A 207 50.23 -2.61 2.47
C SER A 207 48.79 -2.19 2.75
N GLY A 208 48.60 -1.13 3.53
CA GLY A 208 47.30 -0.50 3.76
C GLY A 208 46.68 -0.04 2.44
N SER A 209 47.45 0.70 1.62
CA SER A 209 47.01 1.18 0.31
C SER A 209 46.58 0.04 -0.61
N ALA A 210 47.32 -1.08 -0.65
CA ALA A 210 46.95 -2.24 -1.45
C ALA A 210 45.63 -2.87 -0.98
N GLY A 211 45.41 -2.96 0.34
CA GLY A 211 44.15 -3.42 0.92
C GLY A 211 42.98 -2.49 0.59
N ALA A 212 43.17 -1.19 0.78
CA ALA A 212 42.15 -0.17 0.53
C ALA A 212 41.76 -0.08 -0.96
N VAL A 213 42.71 -0.26 -1.90
CA VAL A 213 42.40 -0.39 -3.34
C VAL A 213 41.47 -1.59 -3.59
N GLY A 214 41.71 -2.73 -2.94
CA GLY A 214 40.87 -3.91 -3.04
C GLY A 214 39.44 -3.63 -2.59
N SER A 215 39.28 -3.10 -1.37
CA SER A 215 37.98 -2.72 -0.80
C SER A 215 37.25 -1.72 -1.69
N LEU A 216 37.93 -0.66 -2.12
CA LEU A 216 37.36 0.36 -3.00
C LEU A 216 36.82 -0.25 -4.30
N LYS A 217 37.55 -1.16 -4.95
CA LYS A 217 37.08 -1.83 -6.18
C LYS A 217 35.85 -2.69 -5.94
N ASP A 218 35.83 -3.43 -4.84
CA ASP A 218 34.71 -4.29 -4.48
C ASP A 218 33.45 -3.45 -4.22
N ASP A 219 33.57 -2.38 -3.45
CA ASP A 219 32.42 -1.54 -3.08
C ASP A 219 31.95 -0.64 -4.23
N LEU A 220 32.85 -0.20 -5.14
CA LEU A 220 32.45 0.41 -6.41
C LEU A 220 31.67 -0.56 -7.31
N THR A 221 32.07 -1.84 -7.32
CA THR A 221 31.36 -2.87 -8.08
C THR A 221 29.96 -3.11 -7.50
N LYS A 222 29.82 -3.15 -6.17
CA LYS A 222 28.52 -3.23 -5.50
C LYS A 222 27.64 -2.01 -5.81
N ALA A 223 28.20 -0.80 -5.71
CA ALA A 223 27.48 0.43 -6.02
C ALA A 223 27.01 0.49 -7.48
N LEU A 224 27.82 0.01 -8.43
CA LEU A 224 27.41 -0.12 -9.83
C LEU A 224 26.28 -1.14 -10.01
N GLN A 225 26.32 -2.27 -9.29
CA GLN A 225 25.25 -3.27 -9.32
C GLN A 225 23.95 -2.74 -8.72
N SER A 226 24.01 -2.06 -7.57
CA SER A 226 22.82 -1.48 -6.94
C SER A 226 22.23 -0.32 -7.75
N SER A 227 23.06 0.42 -8.50
CA SER A 227 22.60 1.49 -9.40
C SER A 227 21.58 1.01 -10.44
N ALA A 228 21.67 -0.25 -10.88
CA ALA A 228 20.75 -0.83 -11.86
C ALA A 228 19.32 -1.01 -11.32
N ASN A 229 19.14 -1.01 -9.99
CA ASN A 229 17.84 -1.17 -9.34
C ASN A 229 17.16 0.17 -9.02
N VAL A 230 17.82 1.31 -9.27
CA VAL A 230 17.28 2.63 -8.94
C VAL A 230 16.72 3.29 -10.18
N ALA A 231 15.39 3.32 -10.29
CA ALA A 231 14.74 4.00 -11.39
C ALA A 231 14.96 5.53 -11.29
N GLY A 232 15.22 6.18 -12.42
CA GLY A 232 15.44 7.63 -12.46
C GLY A 232 16.77 8.09 -11.86
N LEU A 233 17.71 7.18 -11.58
CA LEU A 233 19.03 7.54 -11.08
C LEU A 233 19.75 8.48 -12.08
N PRO A 234 20.28 9.63 -11.62
CA PRO A 234 21.08 10.51 -12.47
C PRO A 234 22.29 9.79 -13.07
N ILE A 235 22.47 9.91 -14.38
CA ILE A 235 23.60 9.30 -15.11
C ILE A 235 24.96 9.76 -14.56
N GLU A 236 25.03 10.99 -14.03
CA GLU A 236 26.24 11.54 -13.44
C GLU A 236 26.77 10.73 -12.25
N LEU A 237 25.89 10.07 -11.49
CA LEU A 237 26.31 9.20 -10.38
C LEU A 237 26.92 7.89 -10.91
N HIS A 238 26.35 7.33 -11.97
CA HIS A 238 26.90 6.15 -12.64
C HIS A 238 28.27 6.46 -13.26
N ASP A 239 28.38 7.56 -14.01
CA ASP A 239 29.64 7.99 -14.61
C ASP A 239 30.72 8.28 -13.55
N ARG A 240 30.33 8.85 -12.40
CA ARG A 240 31.25 9.03 -11.28
C ARG A 240 31.77 7.71 -10.72
N LEU A 241 30.92 6.70 -10.56
CA LEU A 241 31.36 5.36 -10.13
C LEU A 241 32.34 4.73 -11.11
N LEU A 242 32.10 4.87 -12.42
CA LEU A 242 33.04 4.39 -13.45
C LEU A 242 34.39 5.15 -13.42
N ASN A 243 34.36 6.46 -13.22
CA ASN A 243 35.59 7.25 -13.06
C ASN A 243 36.36 6.84 -11.80
N LEU A 244 35.68 6.59 -10.68
CA LEU A 244 36.31 6.07 -9.46
C LEU A 244 36.88 4.67 -9.64
N GLN A 245 36.23 3.81 -10.43
CA GLN A 245 36.73 2.46 -10.72
C GLN A 245 38.00 2.51 -11.56
N THR A 246 38.04 3.42 -12.54
CA THR A 246 39.25 3.66 -13.35
C THR A 246 40.39 4.17 -12.46
N PHE A 247 40.11 5.16 -11.60
CA PHE A 247 41.06 5.69 -10.63
C PHE A 247 41.63 4.58 -9.73
N ALA A 248 40.77 3.74 -9.15
CA ALA A 248 41.19 2.64 -8.27
C ALA A 248 42.04 1.59 -9.01
N ASN A 249 41.75 1.35 -10.30
CA ASN A 249 42.56 0.48 -11.14
C ASN A 249 43.95 1.07 -11.40
N ASP A 250 44.02 2.34 -11.78
CA ASP A 250 45.30 3.00 -12.09
C ASP A 250 46.15 3.24 -10.85
N PHE A 251 45.53 3.52 -9.71
CA PHE A 251 46.24 3.55 -8.43
C PHE A 251 46.84 2.17 -8.08
N GLY A 252 46.08 1.09 -8.28
CA GLY A 252 46.58 -0.27 -8.11
C GLY A 252 47.75 -0.59 -9.05
N ASN A 253 47.69 -0.12 -10.30
CA ASN A 253 48.79 -0.26 -11.26
C ASN A 253 50.04 0.50 -10.80
N LEU A 254 49.88 1.71 -10.27
CA LEU A 254 50.97 2.51 -9.71
C LEU A 254 51.64 1.80 -8.53
N LEU A 255 50.86 1.26 -7.58
CA LEU A 255 51.38 0.47 -6.46
C LEU A 255 52.16 -0.75 -6.93
N ASN A 256 51.60 -1.50 -7.89
CA ASN A 256 52.26 -2.69 -8.45
C ASN A 256 53.58 -2.34 -9.16
N ALA A 257 53.60 -1.26 -9.95
CA ALA A 257 54.81 -0.79 -10.61
C ALA A 257 55.88 -0.36 -9.60
N TYR A 258 55.48 0.34 -8.54
CA TYR A 258 56.36 0.72 -7.44
C TYR A 258 56.97 -0.51 -6.74
N LEU A 259 56.15 -1.51 -6.38
CA LEU A 259 56.60 -2.75 -5.75
C LEU A 259 57.57 -3.55 -6.65
N ASN A 260 57.31 -3.56 -7.95
CA ASN A 260 58.14 -4.25 -8.94
C ASN A 260 59.38 -3.44 -9.38
N ARG A 261 59.55 -2.21 -8.90
CA ARG A 261 60.60 -1.26 -9.32
C ARG A 261 60.61 -1.00 -10.83
N ASP A 262 59.44 -1.03 -11.45
CA ASP A 262 59.26 -0.77 -12.88
C ASP A 262 58.96 0.72 -13.10
N GLN A 263 60.01 1.49 -13.41
CA GLN A 263 59.88 2.95 -13.59
C GLN A 263 58.98 3.31 -14.78
N ALA A 264 59.05 2.55 -15.88
CA ALA A 264 58.26 2.86 -17.07
C ALA A 264 56.76 2.62 -16.82
N ALA A 265 56.42 1.52 -16.13
CA ALA A 265 55.05 1.27 -15.70
C ALA A 265 54.58 2.28 -14.66
N TYR A 266 55.46 2.72 -13.76
CA TYR A 266 55.16 3.74 -12.75
C TYR A 266 54.80 5.07 -13.42
N ASP A 267 55.64 5.58 -14.33
CA ASP A 267 55.40 6.84 -15.04
C ASP A 267 54.11 6.80 -15.87
N ALA A 268 53.80 5.65 -16.47
CA ALA A 268 52.55 5.45 -17.21
C ALA A 268 51.32 5.48 -16.30
N ALA A 269 51.38 4.80 -15.16
CA ALA A 269 50.29 4.76 -14.18
C ALA A 269 50.09 6.13 -13.49
N ASP A 270 51.16 6.86 -13.17
CA ASP A 270 51.09 8.21 -12.60
C ASP A 270 50.40 9.22 -13.54
N LYS A 271 50.72 9.15 -14.83
CA LYS A 271 50.06 9.94 -15.86
C LYS A 271 48.57 9.62 -15.96
N ALA A 272 48.21 8.33 -15.90
CA ALA A 272 46.81 7.89 -15.95
C ALA A 272 46.04 8.36 -14.70
N LEU A 273 46.62 8.18 -13.51
CA LEU A 273 46.06 8.62 -12.24
C LEU A 273 45.85 10.14 -12.18
N THR A 274 46.77 10.91 -12.76
CA THR A 274 46.63 12.37 -12.90
C THR A 274 45.43 12.74 -13.76
N ALA A 275 45.22 12.03 -14.87
CA ALA A 275 44.07 12.24 -15.75
C ALA A 275 42.74 11.89 -15.05
N ASP A 276 42.71 10.80 -14.29
CA ASP A 276 41.51 10.40 -13.54
C ASP A 276 41.20 11.34 -12.39
N THR A 277 42.21 11.82 -11.67
CA THR A 277 42.06 12.84 -10.63
C THR A 277 41.44 14.12 -11.20
N ALA A 278 41.81 14.52 -12.42
CA ALA A 278 41.21 15.67 -13.09
C ALA A 278 39.72 15.44 -13.41
N LYS A 279 39.33 14.24 -13.88
CA LYS A 279 37.92 13.88 -14.10
C LYS A 279 37.11 13.91 -12.80
N LEU A 280 37.65 13.34 -11.73
CA LEU A 280 36.99 13.32 -10.42
C LEU A 280 36.79 14.72 -9.84
N LYS A 281 37.75 15.64 -10.03
CA LYS A 281 37.64 17.04 -9.61
C LYS A 281 36.60 17.84 -10.41
N ALA A 282 36.30 17.43 -11.64
CA ALA A 282 35.32 18.11 -12.49
C ALA A 282 33.85 17.76 -12.14
N TYR A 283 33.63 16.78 -11.26
CA TYR A 283 32.29 16.36 -10.87
C TYR A 283 31.58 17.40 -10.00
N ASP A 284 30.34 17.75 -10.36
CA ASP A 284 29.45 18.60 -9.58
C ASP A 284 28.50 17.75 -8.71
N PRO A 285 28.65 17.76 -7.37
CA PRO A 285 27.81 16.97 -6.48
C PRO A 285 26.38 17.51 -6.32
N ALA A 286 26.10 18.77 -6.68
CA ALA A 286 24.78 19.37 -6.52
C ALA A 286 23.78 18.93 -7.60
N ALA A 287 24.25 18.66 -8.82
CA ALA A 287 23.38 18.33 -9.95
C ALA A 287 22.55 17.04 -9.76
N PRO A 288 23.10 15.92 -9.24
CA PRO A 288 22.32 14.70 -9.04
C PRO A 288 21.22 14.84 -7.98
N ALA A 289 21.47 15.58 -6.90
CA ALA A 289 20.49 15.75 -5.82
C ALA A 289 19.19 16.43 -6.30
N ALA A 290 19.32 17.45 -7.16
CA ALA A 290 18.16 18.11 -7.75
C ALA A 290 17.34 17.18 -8.65
N LYS A 291 18.00 16.33 -9.44
CA LYS A 291 17.34 15.36 -10.33
C LYS A 291 16.62 14.26 -9.55
N ILE A 292 17.25 13.73 -8.49
CA ILE A 292 16.63 12.76 -7.58
C ILE A 292 15.35 13.38 -7.00
N LYS A 293 15.44 14.58 -6.42
CA LYS A 293 14.26 15.27 -5.88
C LYS A 293 13.15 15.40 -6.93
N SER A 294 13.49 15.86 -8.13
CA SER A 294 12.51 16.01 -9.21
C SER A 294 11.84 14.69 -9.60
N TYR A 295 12.55 13.57 -9.55
CA TYR A 295 12.00 12.26 -9.88
C TYR A 295 10.92 11.83 -8.88
N TYR A 296 11.14 12.01 -7.58
CA TYR A 296 10.22 11.52 -6.54
C TYR A 296 9.05 12.45 -6.21
N GLN A 297 9.09 13.72 -6.64
CA GLN A 297 8.04 14.72 -6.34
C GLN A 297 6.61 14.27 -6.67
N HIS A 298 6.45 13.50 -7.74
CA HIS A 298 5.13 13.05 -8.19
C HIS A 298 4.43 12.17 -7.15
N TYR A 299 5.15 11.34 -6.39
CA TYR A 299 4.54 10.45 -5.39
C TYR A 299 3.75 11.20 -4.32
N ARG A 300 4.30 12.32 -3.84
CA ARG A 300 3.59 13.18 -2.88
C ARG A 300 2.37 13.85 -3.52
N ALA A 301 2.49 14.30 -4.77
CA ALA A 301 1.40 14.93 -5.49
C ALA A 301 0.25 13.92 -5.72
N ASP A 302 0.56 12.74 -6.22
CA ASP A 302 -0.39 11.66 -6.49
C ASP A 302 -1.06 11.17 -5.20
N PHE A 303 -0.30 11.02 -4.11
CA PHE A 303 -0.85 10.68 -2.80
C PHE A 303 -1.89 11.73 -2.35
N ASN A 304 -1.52 13.01 -2.38
CA ASN A 304 -2.41 14.08 -1.95
C ASN A 304 -3.64 14.20 -2.86
N GLN A 305 -3.46 14.03 -4.18
CA GLN A 305 -4.56 14.05 -5.14
C GLN A 305 -5.56 12.92 -4.90
N GLU A 306 -5.09 11.70 -4.64
CA GLU A 306 -5.98 10.57 -4.34
C GLU A 306 -6.62 10.72 -2.95
N MET A 307 -5.91 11.30 -1.97
CA MET A 307 -6.49 11.63 -0.67
C MET A 307 -7.60 12.69 -0.77
N ASP A 308 -7.42 13.73 -1.57
CA ASP A 308 -8.47 14.75 -1.78
C ASP A 308 -9.72 14.15 -2.42
N LYS A 309 -9.57 13.18 -3.34
CA LYS A 309 -10.70 12.43 -3.91
C LYS A 309 -11.35 11.48 -2.90
N ALA A 310 -10.57 10.94 -1.96
CA ALA A 310 -11.08 10.08 -0.90
C ALA A 310 -11.87 10.86 0.17
N THR A 311 -11.54 12.12 0.41
CA THR A 311 -12.16 12.95 1.46
C THR A 311 -13.25 13.90 0.97
N ALA A 312 -13.35 14.15 -0.34
CA ALA A 312 -14.48 14.83 -0.99
C ALA A 312 -15.84 14.16 -0.69
#